data_AF-A0A4V2HTX4-F1
#
_entry.id   AF-A0A4V2HTX4-F1
#
_cell.length_a   1.000
_cell.length_b   1.000
_cell.length_c   1.000
_cell.angle_alpha   90.00
_cell.angle_beta   90.00
_cell.angle_gamma   90.00
#
_symmetry.space_group_name_H-M   'P 1'
#
loop_
_entity.id
_entity.type
_entity.pdbx_description
1 polymer ?
#
loop_
_entity_poly.entity_id
_entity_poly.type
_entity_poly.pdbx_seq_one_letter_code
_entity_poly.pdbx_strand_id
1 'polypeptide(L)' 'MGRAYSIYVSAWLAPSEITNPIEQFFAKLKHWLRKAGKRTTEAVYDAIGPILDTVTPAECSNYFSNAGYAQT' A
#
# COMPACT_ATOMS: atom_id res chain seq x y z
N MET A 1 -10.80 35.95 4.66
CA MET A 1 -9.92 35.09 3.83
C MET A 1 -9.09 34.03 4.62
N GLY A 2 -9.17 33.87 5.94
CA GLY A 2 -8.23 32.97 6.66
C GLY A 2 -8.66 31.51 6.80
N ARG A 3 -9.97 31.22 6.89
CA ARG A 3 -10.45 29.88 7.22
C ARG A 3 -10.47 28.96 6.00
N ALA A 4 -10.97 29.44 4.85
CA ALA A 4 -11.00 28.71 3.58
C ALA A 4 -9.59 28.34 3.07
N TYR A 5 -8.63 29.26 3.15
CA TYR A 5 -7.26 28.99 2.70
C TYR A 5 -6.55 27.97 3.60
N SER A 6 -6.82 27.99 4.92
CA SER A 6 -6.30 27.01 5.88
C SER A 6 -6.77 25.59 5.55
N ILE A 7 -8.07 25.39 5.27
CA ILE A 7 -8.59 24.07 4.85
C ILE A 7 -8.00 23.58 3.53
N TYR A 8 -7.85 24.45 2.52
CA TYR A 8 -7.24 24.05 1.25
C TYR A 8 -5.75 23.70 1.39
N VAL A 9 -5.00 24.43 2.21
CA VAL A 9 -3.58 24.15 2.47
C VAL A 9 -3.41 22.88 3.31
N SER A 10 -4.29 22.60 4.27
CA SER A 10 -4.28 21.34 5.03
C SER A 10 -4.61 20.13 4.15
N ALA A 11 -5.53 20.26 3.20
CA ALA A 11 -5.89 19.18 2.28
C ALA A 11 -4.79 18.87 1.24
N TRP A 12 -4.00 19.88 0.85
CA TRP A 12 -2.90 19.71 -0.10
C TRP A 12 -1.61 19.16 0.54
N LEU A 13 -1.44 19.41 1.84
CA LEU A 13 -0.32 18.91 2.65
C LEU A 13 -0.65 17.62 3.41
N ALA A 14 -1.90 17.14 3.34
CA ALA A 14 -2.23 15.83 3.86
C ALA A 14 -1.40 14.81 3.06
N PRO A 15 -0.56 13.99 3.72
CA PRO A 15 0.08 12.88 3.03
C PRO A 15 -1.03 12.10 2.33
N SER A 16 -0.75 11.57 1.14
CA SER A 16 -1.60 10.56 0.54
C SER A 16 -1.63 9.38 1.51
N GLU A 17 -2.57 9.43 2.46
CA GLU A 17 -2.84 8.32 3.34
C GLU A 17 -3.31 7.22 2.41
N ILE A 18 -2.46 6.22 2.26
CA ILE A 18 -2.70 5.05 1.42
C ILE A 18 -4.00 4.41 1.91
N THR A 19 -5.10 4.78 1.26
CA THR A 19 -6.47 4.59 1.77
C THR A 19 -7.22 3.53 0.98
N ASN A 20 -6.62 2.97 -0.07
CA ASN A 20 -7.19 1.82 -0.77
C ASN A 20 -6.41 0.51 -0.48
N PRO A 21 -7.09 -0.66 -0.50
CA PRO A 21 -6.46 -1.95 -0.21
C PRO A 21 -5.30 -2.30 -1.15
N ILE A 22 -5.39 -1.83 -2.40
CA ILE A 22 -4.40 -2.09 -3.46
C ILE A 22 -3.06 -1.43 -3.12
N GLU A 23 -3.07 -0.17 -2.70
CA GLU A 23 -1.88 0.57 -2.29
C GLU A 23 -1.25 -0.03 -1.03
N GLN A 24 -2.05 -0.51 -0.06
CA GLN A 24 -1.55 -1.24 1.11
C GLN A 24 -0.82 -2.53 0.69
N PHE A 25 -1.43 -3.30 -0.20
CA PHE A 25 -0.82 -4.50 -0.77
C PHE A 25 0.50 -4.18 -1.50
N PHE A 26 0.50 -3.18 -2.39
CA PHE A 26 1.70 -2.79 -3.13
C PHE A 26 2.79 -2.20 -2.22
N ALA A 27 2.44 -1.52 -1.13
CA ALA A 27 3.41 -1.07 -0.13
C ALA A 27 4.14 -2.27 0.50
N LYS A 28 3.40 -3.33 0.88
CA LYS A 28 3.98 -4.55 1.45
C LYS A 28 4.78 -5.35 0.41
N LEU A 29 4.29 -5.48 -0.82
CA LEU A 29 5.03 -6.10 -1.92
C LEU A 29 6.36 -5.39 -2.18
N LYS A 30 6.35 -4.06 -2.26
CA LYS A 30 7.58 -3.25 -2.41
C LYS A 30 8.54 -3.45 -1.24
N HIS A 31 8.03 -3.60 -0.01
CA HIS A 31 8.86 -3.89 1.16
C HIS A 31 9.60 -5.23 0.99
N TRP A 32 8.90 -6.30 0.62
CA TRP A 32 9.50 -7.61 0.42
C TRP A 32 10.46 -7.66 -0.77
N LEU A 33 10.15 -7.00 -1.88
CA LEU A 33 11.06 -6.90 -3.02
C LEU A 33 12.36 -6.16 -2.65
N ARG A 34 12.27 -5.09 -1.85
CA ARG A 34 13.47 -4.40 -1.32
C ARG A 34 14.28 -5.30 -0.40
N LYS A 35 13.61 -6.10 0.43
CA LYS A 35 14.26 -7.09 1.30
C LYS A 35 14.95 -8.20 0.51
N ALA A 36 14.35 -8.63 -0.61
CA ALA A 36 14.95 -9.63 -1.51
C ALA A 36 16.20 -9.11 -2.24
N GLY A 37 16.39 -7.79 -2.34
CA GLY A 37 17.63 -7.16 -2.77
C GLY A 37 18.04 -7.41 -4.22
N LYS A 38 17.14 -7.91 -5.07
CA LYS A 38 17.40 -8.24 -6.47
C LYS A 38 17.55 -6.95 -7.31
N ARG A 39 18.51 -6.94 -8.24
CA ARG A 39 18.89 -5.76 -9.03
C ARG A 39 18.74 -5.93 -10.54
N THR A 40 18.38 -7.13 -11.00
CA THR A 40 18.04 -7.39 -12.39
C THR A 40 16.54 -7.57 -12.53
N THR A 41 16.01 -7.17 -13.67
CA THR A 41 14.58 -7.28 -13.98
C THR A 41 14.08 -8.72 -13.86
N GLU A 42 14.81 -9.69 -14.44
CA GLU A 42 14.49 -11.12 -14.35
C GLU A 42 14.45 -11.62 -12.90
N ALA A 43 15.47 -11.30 -12.10
CA ALA A 43 15.51 -11.74 -10.70
C ALA A 43 14.43 -11.09 -9.83
N VAL A 44 13.96 -9.88 -10.19
CA VAL A 44 12.79 -9.26 -9.56
C VAL A 44 11.52 -10.03 -9.93
N TYR A 45 11.33 -10.38 -11.21
CA TYR A 45 10.17 -11.18 -11.64
C TYR A 45 10.13 -12.55 -10.94
N ASP A 46 11.26 -13.24 -10.86
CA ASP A 46 11.37 -14.53 -10.18
C ASP A 46 11.06 -14.42 -8.67
N ALA A 47 11.33 -13.26 -8.07
CA ALA A 47 11.05 -13.03 -6.65
C ALA A 47 9.57 -12.73 -6.38
N ILE A 48 8.79 -12.26 -7.37
CA ILE A 48 7.38 -11.91 -7.16
C ILE A 48 6.56 -13.14 -6.75
N GLY A 49 6.69 -14.27 -7.46
CA GLY A 49 5.91 -15.49 -7.17
C GLY A 49 6.04 -15.95 -5.72
N PRO A 50 7.25 -16.26 -5.23
CA PRO A 50 7.47 -16.67 -3.85
C PRO A 50 7.00 -15.63 -2.81
N ILE A 51 7.08 -14.33 -3.12
CA ILE A 51 6.55 -13.29 -2.23
C ILE A 51 5.02 -13.32 -2.19
N LEU A 52 4.35 -13.51 -3.33
CA LEU A 52 2.90 -13.63 -3.39
C LEU A 52 2.40 -14.86 -2.62
N ASP A 53 3.14 -15.97 -2.63
CA ASP A 53 2.81 -17.16 -1.85
C ASP A 53 2.80 -16.91 -0.32
N THR A 54 3.43 -15.83 0.14
CA THR A 54 3.39 -15.44 1.57
C THR A 54 2.14 -14.65 1.96
N VAL A 55 1.32 -14.22 0.99
CA VAL A 55 0.15 -13.39 1.23
C VAL A 55 -1.02 -14.29 1.62
N THR A 56 -1.49 -14.13 2.86
CA THR A 56 -2.57 -14.96 3.39
C THR A 56 -3.95 -14.35 3.13
N PRO A 57 -5.03 -15.16 3.10
CA PRO A 57 -6.39 -14.62 3.01
C PRO A 57 -6.75 -13.65 4.15
N ALA A 58 -6.24 -13.89 5.36
CA ALA A 58 -6.43 -13.00 6.50
C ALA A 58 -5.76 -11.63 6.27
N GLU A 59 -4.56 -11.62 5.71
CA GLU A 59 -3.88 -10.40 5.32
C GLU A 59 -4.66 -9.61 4.26
N CYS A 60 -5.20 -10.29 3.25
CA CYS A 60 -6.07 -9.66 2.26
C CYS A 60 -7.28 -9.00 2.93
N SER A 61 -7.96 -9.71 3.83
CA SER A 61 -9.09 -9.17 4.60
C SER A 61 -8.71 -7.93 5.43
N ASN A 62 -7.51 -7.91 6.01
CA ASN A 62 -7.00 -6.76 6.75
C ASN A 62 -6.83 -5.53 5.85
N TYR A 63 -6.37 -5.67 4.60
CA TYR A 63 -6.27 -4.53 3.68
C TYR A 63 -7.62 -3.89 3.39
N PHE A 64 -8.67 -4.71 3.16
CA PHE A 64 -10.03 -4.22 2.98
C PHE A 64 -10.57 -3.55 4.24
N SER A 65 -10.32 -4.14 5.41
CA SER A 65 -10.77 -3.61 6.70
C SER A 65 -10.11 -2.27 7.03
N ASN A 66 -8.79 -2.19 6.89
CA ASN A 66 -8.01 -0.97 7.12
C ASN A 66 -8.39 0.18 6.20
N ALA A 67 -8.85 -0.15 4.99
CA ALA A 67 -9.31 0.81 4.00
C ALA A 67 -10.81 1.16 4.16
N GLY A 68 -11.49 0.66 5.20
CA GLY A 68 -12.89 0.98 5.49
C GLY A 68 -13.91 0.22 4.63
N TYR A 69 -13.48 -0.77 3.85
CA TYR A 69 -14.35 -1.59 3.00
C TYR A 69 -14.99 -2.79 3.73
N ALA A 70 -14.64 -3.03 4.99
CA ALA A 70 -15.20 -4.13 5.79
C ALA A 70 -16.55 -3.80 6.46
N GLN A 71 -17.23 -2.75 6.03
CA GLN A 71 -18.52 -2.35 6.58
C GLN A 71 -19.63 -3.25 6.02
N THR A 72 -20.19 -4.11 6.87
CA THR A 72 -21.49 -4.78 6.66
C THR A 72 -22.54 -4.04 7.47
#